data_AF-A0A2E9QAD2-F1
#
_entry.id   AF-A0A2E9QAD2-F1
#
_cell.length_a   1.000
_cell.length_b   1.000
_cell.length_c   1.000
_cell.angle_alpha   90.00
_cell.angle_beta   90.00
_cell.angle_gamma   90.00
#
_symmetry.space_group_name_H-M   'P 1'
#
loop_
_entity.id
_entity.type
_entity.pdbx_description
1 polymer ?
#
loop_
_entity_poly.entity_id
_entity_poly.type
_entity_poly.pdbx_seq_one_letter_code
_entity_poly.pdbx_strand_id
1 'polypeptide(L)'
;MCYHTYSLSCSTGSLRIFRIPGEAMAFAGRGMLMFLIMNLAAASLSGETPAVPPHSLPGSTWTVLEDFESVQNWKLARPRFSDQSARLGRDGPMSGPYAGSKGFASLLFRGNSATPAILEPPAPIKLGDYSQRLSLYVYGWNQPVRMTLLLRDRNGKLARSAPQSLQFEGWKRLEIELPDELQRRPEGPFQEFYIELMGLELRPVYDETIPVRASVDDLRLLSAPALKLPAPFSQ
;
A
#
# COMPACT_ATOMS: atom_id res chain seq x y z
N MET A 1 41.54 28.24 -23.55
CA MET A 1 40.60 27.90 -22.46
C MET A 1 41.44 27.53 -21.25
N CYS A 2 41.43 28.39 -20.23
CA CYS A 2 42.23 28.24 -19.02
C CYS A 2 41.52 27.31 -18.03
N TYR A 3 42.28 26.36 -17.47
CA TYR A 3 41.85 25.50 -16.38
C TYR A 3 42.02 26.23 -15.05
N HIS A 4 40.97 26.31 -14.24
CA HIS A 4 41.06 26.69 -12.84
C HIS A 4 40.69 25.50 -11.95
N THR A 5 41.71 24.93 -11.33
CA THR A 5 41.64 23.94 -10.26
C THR A 5 41.58 24.69 -8.92
N TYR A 6 40.53 24.46 -8.12
CA TYR A 6 40.46 24.91 -6.73
C TYR A 6 40.66 23.72 -5.80
N SER A 7 41.74 23.75 -5.02
CA SER A 7 42.03 22.83 -3.92
C SER A 7 41.43 23.38 -2.62
N LEU A 8 40.54 22.63 -1.97
CA LEU A 8 40.06 22.95 -0.63
C LEU A 8 40.84 22.13 0.41
N SER A 9 41.50 22.86 1.31
CA SER A 9 42.30 22.37 2.42
C SER A 9 41.41 21.96 3.60
N CYS A 10 41.71 20.81 4.18
CA CYS A 10 41.04 20.19 5.32
C CYS A 10 41.62 20.76 6.63
N SER A 11 40.81 21.44 7.46
CA SER A 11 41.21 21.83 8.82
C SER A 11 40.66 20.84 9.84
N THR A 12 41.53 20.01 10.40
CA THR A 12 41.27 19.14 11.55
C THR A 12 41.08 19.99 12.82
N GLY A 13 39.83 20.13 13.27
CA GLY A 13 39.49 20.71 14.56
C GLY A 13 39.81 19.74 15.71
N SER A 14 40.65 20.19 16.64
CA SER A 14 41.05 19.48 17.85
C SER A 14 39.89 19.43 18.86
N LEU A 15 39.43 18.22 19.19
CA LEU A 15 38.33 17.99 20.13
C LEU A 15 38.88 18.02 21.57
N ARG A 16 38.66 19.12 22.28
CA ARG A 16 38.97 19.22 23.72
C ARG A 16 37.92 18.48 24.52
N ILE A 17 38.33 17.38 25.14
CA ILE A 17 37.54 16.59 26.09
C ILE A 17 37.44 17.38 27.40
N PHE A 18 36.25 17.91 27.70
CA PHE A 18 35.93 18.46 29.01
C PHE A 18 35.56 17.31 29.97
N ARG A 19 36.40 17.07 30.97
CA ARG A 19 36.11 16.21 32.12
C ARG A 19 35.39 17.07 33.17
N ILE A 20 34.12 16.75 33.46
CA ILE A 20 33.41 17.27 34.63
C ILE A 20 33.39 16.15 35.68
N PRO A 21 33.96 16.35 36.88
CA PRO A 21 33.83 15.39 37.96
C PRO A 21 32.62 15.73 38.85
N GLY A 22 31.91 14.68 39.27
CA GLY A 22 31.13 14.68 40.51
C GLY A 22 29.74 15.28 40.45
N GLU A 23 28.73 14.44 40.54
CA GLU A 23 27.83 14.40 41.71
C GLU A 23 26.85 13.24 41.56
N ALA A 24 26.98 12.26 42.46
CA ALA A 24 26.01 11.21 42.64
C ALA A 24 24.86 11.76 43.47
N MET A 25 23.72 12.05 42.84
CA MET A 25 22.46 12.28 43.54
C MET A 25 21.47 11.16 43.26
N ALA A 26 21.07 10.53 44.36
CA ALA A 26 20.07 9.48 44.44
C ALA A 26 18.72 9.96 43.88
N PHE A 27 18.22 9.29 42.84
CA PHE A 27 16.86 9.45 42.33
C PHE A 27 16.13 8.09 42.38
N ALA A 28 16.10 7.48 43.56
CA ALA A 28 15.28 6.31 43.84
C ALA A 28 13.88 6.78 44.28
N GLY A 29 12.85 6.55 43.46
CA GLY A 29 11.47 6.64 43.96
C GLY A 29 10.38 7.17 43.01
N ARG A 30 10.68 7.55 41.77
CA ARG A 30 9.63 7.99 40.81
C ARG A 30 9.71 7.39 39.40
N GLY A 31 10.75 6.59 39.11
CA GLY A 31 10.95 5.99 37.78
C GLY A 31 10.09 4.76 37.46
N MET A 32 9.54 4.08 38.48
CA MET A 32 8.85 2.80 38.26
C MET A 32 7.43 2.94 37.72
N LEU A 33 6.76 4.08 37.95
CA LEU A 33 5.40 4.32 37.44
C LEU A 33 5.38 4.72 35.95
N MET A 34 6.44 5.37 35.44
CA MET A 34 6.53 5.71 34.01
C MET A 34 6.83 4.51 33.10
N PHE A 35 7.55 3.49 33.59
CA PHE A 35 7.80 2.27 32.81
C PHE A 35 6.54 1.38 32.65
N LEU A 36 5.57 1.48 33.56
CA LEU A 36 4.32 0.72 33.46
C LEU A 36 3.34 1.34 32.46
N ILE A 37 3.32 2.68 32.33
CA ILE A 37 2.42 3.38 31.40
C ILE A 37 2.90 3.23 29.95
N MET A 38 4.21 3.11 29.71
CA MET A 38 4.75 2.90 28.34
C MET A 38 4.55 1.48 27.79
N ASN A 39 4.36 0.46 28.64
CA ASN A 39 4.12 -0.91 28.16
C ASN A 39 2.66 -1.21 27.79
N LEU A 40 1.68 -0.45 28.29
CA LEU A 40 0.27 -0.61 27.87
C LEU A 40 -0.04 0.04 26.52
N ALA A 41 0.78 0.99 26.05
CA ALA A 41 0.56 1.68 24.77
C ALA A 41 1.09 0.92 23.54
N ALA A 42 1.87 -0.14 23.71
CA ALA A 42 2.43 -0.92 22.60
C ALA A 42 1.45 -1.94 22.00
N ALA A 43 0.29 -2.17 22.62
CA ALA A 43 -0.64 -3.23 22.25
C ALA A 43 -1.68 -2.85 21.18
N SER A 44 -1.72 -1.61 20.68
CA SER A 44 -2.71 -1.18 19.67
C SER A 44 -2.11 -0.51 18.42
N LEU A 45 -0.90 -0.93 18.02
CA LEU A 45 -0.18 -0.37 16.86
C LEU A 45 -0.33 -1.26 15.60
N SER A 46 -1.46 -1.94 15.44
CA SER A 46 -1.79 -2.65 14.19
C SER A 46 -2.82 -1.84 13.43
N GLY A 47 -2.62 -1.63 12.12
CA GLY A 47 -3.58 -0.95 11.26
C GLY A 47 -4.99 -1.45 11.49
N GLU A 48 -5.87 -0.55 11.89
CA GLU A 48 -7.25 -0.87 12.27
C GLU A 48 -7.92 -1.60 11.11
N THR A 49 -8.34 -2.84 11.34
CA THR A 49 -9.11 -3.58 10.34
C THR A 49 -10.37 -2.80 9.99
N PRO A 50 -10.70 -2.58 8.70
CA PRO A 50 -11.88 -1.81 8.35
C PRO A 50 -13.13 -2.46 8.93
N ALA A 51 -14.13 -1.64 9.27
CA ALA A 51 -15.43 -2.17 9.63
C ALA A 51 -16.01 -2.96 8.45
N VAL A 52 -16.66 -4.09 8.72
CA VAL A 52 -17.37 -4.84 7.69
C VAL A 52 -18.61 -4.04 7.27
N PRO A 53 -18.79 -3.71 5.98
CA PRO A 53 -19.96 -2.97 5.52
C PRO A 53 -21.28 -3.68 5.88
N PRO A 54 -22.36 -2.95 6.20
CA PRO A 54 -23.62 -3.54 6.70
C PRO A 54 -24.32 -4.45 5.67
N HIS A 55 -24.00 -4.31 4.38
CA HIS A 55 -24.56 -5.12 3.29
C HIS A 55 -23.64 -6.26 2.85
N SER A 56 -22.62 -6.58 3.63
CA SER A 56 -21.71 -7.69 3.33
C SER A 56 -22.38 -9.05 3.60
N LEU A 57 -21.91 -10.07 2.91
CA LEU A 57 -22.35 -11.45 3.15
C LEU A 57 -22.10 -11.88 4.60
N PRO A 58 -22.92 -12.78 5.17
CA PRO A 58 -22.72 -13.28 6.53
C PRO A 58 -21.32 -13.89 6.73
N GLY A 59 -20.68 -13.55 7.85
CA GLY A 59 -19.35 -14.05 8.18
C GLY A 59 -18.21 -13.43 7.36
N SER A 60 -18.46 -12.34 6.64
CA SER A 60 -17.41 -11.65 5.89
C SER A 60 -16.28 -11.15 6.79
N THR A 61 -15.04 -11.32 6.34
CA THR A 61 -13.85 -10.85 7.05
C THR A 61 -12.85 -10.21 6.08
N TRP A 62 -12.04 -9.30 6.62
CA TRP A 62 -10.94 -8.69 5.90
C TRP A 62 -9.68 -9.54 6.05
N THR A 63 -9.05 -9.89 4.94
CA THR A 63 -7.77 -10.61 4.89
C THR A 63 -6.72 -9.75 4.18
N VAL A 64 -5.48 -9.78 4.67
CA VAL A 64 -4.36 -9.08 4.02
C VAL A 64 -3.93 -9.88 2.80
N LEU A 65 -3.87 -9.23 1.64
CA LEU A 65 -3.36 -9.79 0.39
C LEU A 65 -1.90 -9.42 0.15
N GLU A 66 -1.52 -8.18 0.46
CA GLU A 66 -0.18 -7.65 0.25
C GLU A 66 0.08 -6.51 1.26
N ASP A 67 1.25 -6.52 1.89
CA ASP A 67 1.74 -5.50 2.83
C ASP A 67 2.91 -4.68 2.25
N PHE A 68 3.28 -4.93 1.00
CA PHE A 68 4.33 -4.27 0.22
C PHE A 68 5.73 -4.36 0.84
N GLU A 69 5.95 -5.31 1.75
CA GLU A 69 7.26 -5.55 2.34
C GLU A 69 8.29 -6.06 1.30
N SER A 70 7.79 -6.63 0.19
CA SER A 70 8.57 -7.15 -0.95
C SER A 70 8.44 -6.32 -2.22
N VAL A 71 8.25 -4.99 -2.11
CA VAL A 71 8.06 -4.09 -3.27
C VAL A 71 9.17 -4.17 -4.33
N GLN A 72 10.38 -4.63 -3.99
CA GLN A 72 11.46 -4.85 -4.96
C GLN A 72 11.12 -5.88 -6.05
N ASN A 73 10.15 -6.77 -5.80
CA ASN A 73 9.67 -7.76 -6.76
C ASN A 73 8.52 -7.22 -7.63
N TRP A 74 7.94 -6.09 -7.23
CA TRP A 74 6.91 -5.41 -8.00
C TRP A 74 7.53 -4.62 -9.15
N LYS A 75 6.72 -4.37 -10.17
CA LYS A 75 7.17 -3.66 -11.37
C LYS A 75 6.28 -2.46 -11.62
N LEU A 76 6.89 -1.31 -11.88
CA LEU A 76 6.17 -0.12 -12.35
C LEU A 76 6.23 -0.07 -13.88
N ALA A 77 5.23 -0.65 -14.53
CA ALA A 77 5.08 -0.65 -15.97
C ALA A 77 4.52 0.68 -16.48
N ARG A 78 5.02 1.12 -17.63
CA ARG A 78 4.61 2.36 -18.28
C ARG A 78 4.95 2.33 -19.77
N PRO A 79 4.23 3.07 -20.62
CA PRO A 79 4.72 3.42 -21.95
C PRO A 79 6.08 4.13 -21.87
N ARG A 80 7.01 3.78 -22.77
CA ARG A 80 8.33 4.42 -22.87
C ARG A 80 8.23 5.59 -23.83
N PHE A 81 8.28 6.81 -23.31
CA PHE A 81 8.50 8.03 -24.09
C PHE A 81 9.80 8.71 -23.64
N SER A 82 10.39 9.56 -24.49
CA SER A 82 11.76 10.06 -24.36
C SER A 82 12.03 10.95 -23.14
N ASP A 83 11.00 11.51 -22.51
CA ASP A 83 11.06 12.50 -21.42
C ASP A 83 10.55 11.96 -20.08
N GLN A 84 10.37 10.65 -19.98
CA GLN A 84 9.57 10.02 -18.95
C GLN A 84 10.42 9.12 -18.02
N SER A 85 10.53 9.50 -16.75
CA SER A 85 11.18 8.70 -15.70
C SER A 85 10.16 8.02 -14.79
N ALA A 86 10.53 6.86 -14.24
CA ALA A 86 9.75 6.18 -13.22
C ALA A 86 10.68 5.53 -12.19
N ARG A 87 10.28 5.59 -10.93
CA ARG A 87 10.96 4.99 -9.79
C ARG A 87 9.92 4.32 -8.92
N LEU A 88 10.17 3.05 -8.63
CA LEU A 88 9.50 2.31 -7.58
C LEU A 88 10.51 2.11 -6.45
N GLY A 89 10.08 2.33 -5.22
CA GLY A 89 10.92 2.16 -4.05
C GLY A 89 10.11 1.71 -2.85
N ARG A 90 10.85 1.31 -1.80
CA ARG A 90 10.32 1.09 -0.46
C ARG A 90 10.73 2.27 0.39
N ASP A 91 9.75 2.91 1.02
CA ASP A 91 10.01 3.93 2.04
C ASP A 91 9.75 3.33 3.43
N GLY A 92 10.46 3.86 4.44
CA GLY A 92 10.52 3.29 5.79
C GLY A 92 9.33 3.64 6.71
N PRO A 93 9.29 3.06 7.92
CA PRO A 93 8.13 3.04 8.82
C PRO A 93 7.75 4.42 9.38
N MET A 94 8.66 5.39 9.35
CA MET A 94 8.50 6.73 9.96
C MET A 94 7.38 7.58 9.32
N SER A 95 6.74 7.08 8.26
CA SER A 95 5.66 7.80 7.55
C SER A 95 4.55 6.89 7.03
N GLY A 96 4.36 5.69 7.57
CA GLY A 96 3.29 4.77 7.16
C GLY A 96 1.87 5.24 7.56
N PRO A 97 0.81 4.57 7.06
CA PRO A 97 -0.60 4.95 7.29
C PRO A 97 -1.06 4.88 8.74
N TYR A 98 -0.39 4.09 9.56
CA TYR A 98 -0.67 3.90 10.97
C TYR A 98 0.63 3.57 11.70
N ALA A 99 0.65 3.81 13.01
CA ALA A 99 1.78 3.44 13.83
C ALA A 99 1.95 1.91 13.80
N GLY A 100 3.16 1.43 13.54
CA GLY A 100 3.47 0.00 13.35
C GLY A 100 3.48 -0.48 11.90
N SER A 101 3.10 0.35 10.92
CA SER A 101 3.42 0.07 9.50
C SER A 101 4.93 -0.04 9.33
N LYS A 102 5.39 -1.09 8.65
CA LYS A 102 6.82 -1.43 8.52
C LYS A 102 7.44 -0.72 7.33
N GLY A 103 6.83 -0.85 6.17
CA GLY A 103 7.20 -0.15 4.96
C GLY A 103 6.03 -0.14 3.99
N PHE A 104 6.18 0.63 2.93
CA PHE A 104 5.14 0.78 1.92
C PHE A 104 5.76 0.98 0.55
N ALA A 105 4.97 0.73 -0.49
CA ALA A 105 5.41 0.97 -1.86
C ALA A 105 5.29 2.46 -2.18
N SER A 106 6.37 3.05 -2.68
CA SER A 106 6.47 4.45 -3.07
C SER A 106 6.75 4.56 -4.56
N LEU A 107 5.92 5.33 -5.25
CA LEU A 107 5.94 5.47 -6.69
C LEU A 107 6.17 6.93 -7.06
N LEU A 108 7.10 7.15 -7.99
CA LEU A 108 7.33 8.44 -8.62
C LEU A 108 7.45 8.24 -10.12
N PHE A 109 6.58 8.83 -10.92
CA PHE A 109 6.69 8.79 -12.37
C PHE A 109 6.26 10.10 -13.02
N ARG A 110 6.73 10.40 -14.23
CA ARG A 110 6.18 11.50 -15.04
C ARG A 110 5.20 10.95 -16.05
N GLY A 111 4.01 11.51 -16.17
CA GLY A 111 3.00 11.05 -17.14
C GLY A 111 1.87 12.05 -17.33
N ASN A 112 0.97 11.70 -18.24
CA ASN A 112 -0.27 12.44 -18.57
C ASN A 112 -1.45 11.46 -18.75
N SER A 113 -2.61 11.98 -19.14
CA SER A 113 -3.85 11.23 -19.37
C SER A 113 -3.70 10.02 -20.32
N ALA A 114 -2.80 10.12 -21.30
CA ALA A 114 -2.51 9.09 -22.31
C ALA A 114 -1.41 8.11 -21.88
N THR A 115 -0.66 8.41 -20.83
CA THR A 115 0.53 7.65 -20.39
C THR A 115 0.42 7.23 -18.92
N PRO A 116 -0.51 6.30 -18.60
CA PRO A 116 -0.65 5.80 -17.24
C PRO A 116 0.57 4.98 -16.82
N ALA A 117 0.77 4.87 -15.51
CA ALA A 117 1.68 3.90 -14.92
C ALA A 117 0.88 2.80 -14.24
N ILE A 118 1.36 1.56 -14.32
CA ILE A 118 0.73 0.39 -13.72
C ILE A 118 1.71 -0.22 -12.73
N LEU A 119 1.30 -0.29 -11.47
CA LEU A 119 2.01 -1.03 -10.44
C LEU A 119 1.57 -2.50 -10.51
N GLU A 120 2.43 -3.35 -11.08
CA GLU A 120 2.20 -4.76 -11.34
C GLU A 120 2.82 -5.62 -10.21
N PRO A 121 2.06 -6.57 -9.63
CA PRO A 121 2.62 -7.55 -8.72
C PRO A 121 3.56 -8.52 -9.46
N PRO A 122 4.48 -9.21 -8.77
CA PRO A 122 5.36 -10.21 -9.39
C PRO A 122 4.60 -11.36 -10.07
N ALA A 123 3.42 -11.68 -9.55
CA ALA A 123 2.45 -12.58 -10.15
C ALA A 123 1.03 -12.06 -9.87
N PRO A 124 0.04 -12.34 -10.74
CA PRO A 124 -1.34 -11.94 -10.48
C PRO A 124 -1.84 -12.45 -9.13
N ILE A 125 -2.46 -11.57 -8.34
CA ILE A 125 -2.95 -11.91 -7.01
C ILE A 125 -4.35 -12.51 -7.15
N LYS A 126 -4.49 -13.80 -6.85
CA LYS A 126 -5.78 -14.48 -6.87
C LYS A 126 -6.65 -14.03 -5.70
N LEU A 127 -7.83 -13.52 -6.02
CA LEU A 127 -8.91 -13.19 -5.11
C LEU A 127 -9.82 -14.42 -5.03
N GLY A 128 -10.02 -14.96 -3.82
CA GLY A 128 -10.78 -16.17 -3.60
C GLY A 128 -12.27 -16.04 -3.91
N ASP A 129 -12.99 -17.15 -3.75
CA ASP A 129 -14.44 -17.19 -3.89
C ASP A 129 -15.13 -16.16 -2.98
N TYR A 130 -16.27 -15.63 -3.42
CA TYR A 130 -17.07 -14.67 -2.66
C TYR A 130 -16.32 -13.39 -2.24
N SER A 131 -15.32 -13.00 -3.03
CA SER A 131 -14.68 -11.69 -2.97
C SER A 131 -15.70 -10.58 -3.21
N GLN A 132 -15.76 -9.59 -2.31
CA GLN A 132 -16.75 -8.50 -2.36
C GLN A 132 -16.10 -7.15 -2.63
N ARG A 133 -15.01 -6.83 -1.93
CA ARG A 133 -14.42 -5.49 -1.93
C ARG A 133 -12.92 -5.57 -1.64
N LEU A 134 -12.14 -4.67 -2.21
CA LEU A 134 -10.74 -4.47 -1.86
C LEU A 134 -10.60 -3.19 -1.04
N SER A 135 -9.64 -3.16 -0.12
CA SER A 135 -9.22 -1.92 0.54
C SER A 135 -7.72 -1.77 0.47
N LEU A 136 -7.22 -0.54 0.33
CA LEU A 136 -5.81 -0.25 0.49
C LEU A 136 -5.62 1.15 1.06
N TYR A 137 -4.51 1.37 1.74
CA TYR A 137 -4.08 2.72 2.09
C TYR A 137 -3.35 3.35 0.92
N VAL A 138 -3.68 4.60 0.63
CA VAL A 138 -3.00 5.40 -0.39
C VAL A 138 -2.61 6.74 0.20
N TYR A 139 -1.35 7.14 0.03
CA TYR A 139 -0.91 8.50 0.34
C TYR A 139 -1.14 9.39 -0.88
N GLY A 140 -2.06 10.34 -0.74
CA GLY A 140 -2.31 11.37 -1.74
C GLY A 140 -1.37 12.56 -1.58
N TRP A 141 -0.92 13.11 -2.69
CA TRP A 141 -0.08 14.32 -2.75
C TRP A 141 -0.88 15.53 -3.27
N ASN A 142 -2.21 15.49 -3.13
CA ASN A 142 -3.16 16.46 -3.68
C ASN A 142 -2.99 16.67 -5.20
N GLN A 143 -2.78 15.57 -5.93
CA GLN A 143 -2.56 15.60 -7.38
C GLN A 143 -3.82 15.15 -8.13
N PRO A 144 -4.07 15.69 -9.34
CA PRO A 144 -5.20 15.32 -10.18
C PRO A 144 -4.93 13.98 -10.87
N VAL A 145 -4.89 12.91 -10.08
CA VAL A 145 -4.57 11.54 -10.50
C VAL A 145 -5.72 10.64 -10.10
N ARG A 146 -6.07 9.71 -10.98
CA ARG A 146 -7.04 8.65 -10.72
C ARG A 146 -6.32 7.32 -10.55
N MET A 147 -6.77 6.54 -9.59
CA MET A 147 -6.35 5.17 -9.39
C MET A 147 -7.47 4.22 -9.81
N THR A 148 -7.14 3.17 -10.56
CA THR A 148 -8.06 2.08 -10.92
C THR A 148 -7.39 0.74 -10.67
N LEU A 149 -8.17 -0.26 -10.29
CA LEU A 149 -7.70 -1.65 -10.22
C LEU A 149 -7.84 -2.29 -11.60
N LEU A 150 -6.82 -3.02 -12.03
CA LEU A 150 -6.88 -3.86 -13.22
C LEU A 150 -7.16 -5.29 -12.78
N LEU A 151 -8.30 -5.83 -13.23
CA LEU A 151 -8.80 -7.13 -12.81
C LEU A 151 -8.97 -8.04 -14.02
N ARG A 152 -8.82 -9.35 -13.81
CA ARG A 152 -9.05 -10.39 -14.82
C ARG A 152 -9.88 -11.51 -14.22
N ASP A 153 -10.96 -11.92 -14.86
CA ASP A 153 -11.66 -13.14 -14.45
C ASP A 153 -10.95 -14.41 -14.95
N ARG A 154 -11.40 -15.57 -14.47
CA ARG A 154 -10.89 -16.89 -14.89
C ARG A 154 -10.96 -17.14 -16.41
N ASN A 155 -11.88 -16.49 -17.12
CA ASN A 155 -12.06 -16.66 -18.57
C ASN A 155 -11.13 -15.72 -19.36
N GLY A 156 -10.30 -14.94 -18.66
CA GLY A 156 -9.41 -13.96 -19.26
C GLY A 156 -10.08 -12.62 -19.57
N LYS A 157 -11.34 -12.41 -19.20
CA LYS A 157 -12.02 -11.13 -19.39
C LYS A 157 -11.40 -10.08 -18.47
N LEU A 158 -10.92 -9.00 -19.06
CA LEU A 158 -10.37 -7.87 -18.32
C LEU A 158 -11.50 -6.93 -17.89
N ALA A 159 -11.40 -6.41 -16.66
CA ALA A 159 -12.24 -5.35 -16.14
C ALA A 159 -11.42 -4.32 -15.37
N ARG A 160 -11.98 -3.13 -15.19
CA ARG A 160 -11.39 -2.08 -14.35
C ARG A 160 -12.37 -1.68 -13.26
N SER A 161 -11.87 -1.40 -12.06
CA SER A 161 -12.71 -0.78 -11.04
C SER A 161 -13.12 0.64 -11.43
N ALA A 162 -14.13 1.17 -10.73
CA ALA A 162 -14.43 2.60 -10.79
C ALA A 162 -13.19 3.41 -10.36
N PRO A 163 -12.88 4.54 -11.05
CA PRO A 163 -11.73 5.36 -10.74
C PRO A 163 -11.87 6.07 -9.39
N GLN A 164 -10.83 5.99 -8.58
CA GLN A 164 -10.72 6.69 -7.30
C GLN A 164 -9.86 7.94 -7.47
N SER A 165 -10.34 9.10 -7.01
CA SER A 165 -9.57 10.34 -7.05
C SER A 165 -8.49 10.34 -5.97
N LEU A 166 -7.25 10.68 -6.34
CA LEU A 166 -6.12 10.90 -5.43
C LEU A 166 -5.86 12.39 -5.13
N GLN A 167 -6.86 13.24 -5.40
CA GLN A 167 -6.83 14.67 -5.07
C GLN A 167 -7.16 14.90 -3.58
N PHE A 168 -6.29 14.39 -2.72
CA PHE A 168 -6.28 14.61 -1.28
C PHE A 168 -4.83 14.55 -0.78
N GLU A 169 -4.58 15.06 0.42
CA GLU A 169 -3.26 15.04 1.05
C GLU A 169 -3.23 14.07 2.24
N GLY A 170 -2.17 13.28 2.36
CA GLY A 170 -1.99 12.32 3.45
C GLY A 170 -2.51 10.93 3.14
N TRP A 171 -2.42 10.04 4.14
CA TRP A 171 -2.92 8.68 4.04
C TRP A 171 -4.43 8.62 4.11
N LYS A 172 -5.04 7.93 3.15
CA LYS A 172 -6.46 7.61 3.15
C LYS A 172 -6.64 6.14 2.78
N ARG A 173 -7.50 5.46 3.52
CA ARG A 173 -7.98 4.13 3.14
C ARG A 173 -9.02 4.29 2.04
N LEU A 174 -8.75 3.66 0.90
CA LEU A 174 -9.68 3.56 -0.21
C LEU A 174 -10.35 2.20 -0.16
N GLU A 175 -11.67 2.20 -0.29
CA GLU A 175 -12.50 1.01 -0.38
C GLU A 175 -13.06 0.92 -1.80
N ILE A 176 -12.77 -0.17 -2.50
CA ILE A 176 -13.03 -0.32 -3.93
C ILE A 176 -13.88 -1.55 -4.14
N GLU A 177 -15.10 -1.32 -4.63
CA GLU A 177 -16.00 -2.38 -5.03
C GLU A 177 -15.47 -3.09 -6.28
N LEU A 178 -15.62 -4.41 -6.30
CA LEU A 178 -15.30 -5.17 -7.51
C LEU A 178 -16.34 -4.81 -8.60
N PRO A 179 -15.97 -4.80 -9.89
CA PRO A 179 -16.90 -4.55 -10.98
C PRO A 179 -17.90 -5.70 -11.16
N ASP A 180 -19.17 -5.40 -11.46
CA ASP A 180 -20.24 -6.40 -11.60
C ASP A 180 -20.11 -7.21 -12.90
N GLU A 181 -19.34 -6.73 -13.87
CA GLU A 181 -19.11 -7.41 -15.14
C GLU A 181 -18.18 -8.61 -15.01
N LEU A 182 -17.45 -8.73 -13.88
CA LEU A 182 -16.67 -9.92 -13.58
C LEU A 182 -17.64 -11.01 -13.11
N GLN A 183 -17.53 -12.19 -13.72
CA GLN A 183 -18.17 -13.37 -13.16
C GLN A 183 -17.66 -13.52 -11.72
N ARG A 184 -18.55 -13.67 -10.72
CA ARG A 184 -18.21 -13.80 -9.28
C ARG A 184 -18.60 -15.13 -8.65
N ARG A 185 -19.16 -16.04 -9.46
CA ARG A 185 -19.72 -17.31 -9.00
C ARG A 185 -19.30 -18.43 -9.94
N PRO A 186 -19.02 -19.63 -9.41
CA PRO A 186 -18.81 -20.81 -10.24
C PRO A 186 -20.11 -21.16 -10.97
N GLU A 187 -20.01 -21.60 -12.23
CA GLU A 187 -21.16 -22.09 -13.00
C GLU A 187 -21.56 -23.52 -12.61
N GLY A 188 -20.67 -24.25 -11.97
CA GLY A 188 -20.90 -25.62 -11.54
C GLY A 188 -20.09 -26.01 -10.30
N PRO A 189 -20.47 -27.12 -9.64
CA PRO A 189 -19.94 -27.51 -8.33
C PRO A 189 -18.45 -27.90 -8.31
N PHE A 190 -17.82 -28.04 -9.47
CA PHE A 190 -16.42 -28.49 -9.60
C PHE A 190 -15.51 -27.45 -10.26
N GLN A 191 -16.01 -26.25 -10.53
CA GLN A 191 -15.19 -25.22 -11.14
C GLN A 191 -14.56 -24.34 -10.06
N GLU A 192 -13.23 -24.32 -10.01
CA GLU A 192 -12.49 -23.31 -9.24
C GLU A 192 -12.85 -21.93 -9.81
N PHE A 193 -13.16 -20.99 -8.93
CA PHE A 193 -13.50 -19.64 -9.30
C PHE A 193 -12.52 -18.68 -8.63
N TYR A 194 -12.02 -17.72 -9.41
CA TYR A 194 -11.15 -16.67 -8.91
C TYR A 194 -11.19 -15.45 -9.82
N ILE A 195 -10.87 -14.30 -9.23
CA ILE A 195 -10.53 -13.06 -9.94
C ILE A 195 -9.05 -12.83 -9.69
N GLU A 196 -8.33 -12.29 -10.65
CA GLU A 196 -6.94 -11.90 -10.49
C GLU A 196 -6.81 -10.38 -10.46
N LEU A 197 -6.14 -9.85 -9.44
CA LEU A 197 -5.64 -8.50 -9.44
C LEU A 197 -4.33 -8.45 -10.22
N MET A 198 -4.37 -7.78 -11.37
CA MET A 198 -3.26 -7.64 -12.31
C MET A 198 -2.38 -6.42 -12.00
N GLY A 199 -2.92 -5.42 -11.30
CA GLY A 199 -2.16 -4.24 -10.89
C GLY A 199 -3.02 -3.04 -10.56
N LEU A 200 -2.34 -1.96 -10.16
CA LEU A 200 -2.93 -0.65 -9.85
C LEU A 200 -2.54 0.34 -10.95
N GLU A 201 -3.50 0.82 -11.74
CA GLU A 201 -3.27 1.83 -12.77
C GLU A 201 -3.44 3.23 -12.16
N LEU A 202 -2.38 4.04 -12.25
CA LEU A 202 -2.36 5.46 -11.89
C LEU A 202 -2.35 6.29 -13.17
N ARG A 203 -3.35 7.17 -13.30
CA ARG A 203 -3.55 7.98 -14.50
C ARG A 203 -3.79 9.45 -14.14
N PRO A 204 -2.92 10.38 -14.58
CA PRO A 204 -3.21 11.81 -14.53
C PRO A 204 -4.49 12.17 -15.26
N VAL A 205 -5.19 13.20 -14.79
CA VAL A 205 -6.43 13.69 -15.42
C VAL A 205 -6.11 14.64 -16.60
N TYR A 206 -4.96 15.32 -16.56
CA TYR A 206 -4.57 16.31 -17.57
C TYR A 206 -3.67 15.71 -18.67
N ASP A 207 -3.67 16.37 -19.84
CA ASP A 207 -2.84 15.99 -20.99
C ASP A 207 -1.38 16.46 -20.87
N GLU A 208 -1.13 17.40 -19.97
CA GLU A 208 0.22 17.85 -19.62
C GLU A 208 0.99 16.77 -18.85
N THR A 209 2.29 16.64 -19.15
CA THR A 209 3.15 15.68 -18.45
C THR A 209 3.56 16.25 -17.09
N ILE A 210 2.98 15.68 -16.03
CA ILE A 210 3.25 16.06 -14.64
C ILE A 210 4.03 14.97 -13.90
N PRO A 211 4.85 15.32 -12.89
CA PRO A 211 5.35 14.33 -11.94
C PRO A 211 4.19 13.87 -11.05
N VAL A 212 3.96 12.56 -11.00
CA VAL A 212 3.00 11.89 -10.13
C VAL A 212 3.76 11.18 -9.02
N ARG A 213 3.32 11.39 -7.78
CA ARG A 213 3.77 10.65 -6.62
C ARG A 213 2.58 10.00 -5.96
N ALA A 214 2.73 8.73 -5.57
CA ALA A 214 1.75 8.01 -4.79
C ALA A 214 2.49 7.00 -3.90
N SER A 215 1.90 6.70 -2.75
CA SER A 215 2.36 5.59 -1.92
C SER A 215 1.19 4.68 -1.62
N VAL A 216 1.40 3.36 -1.59
CA VAL A 216 0.36 2.38 -1.29
C VAL A 216 0.83 1.39 -0.24
N ASP A 217 -0.09 0.97 0.61
CA ASP A 217 0.17 0.03 1.70
C ASP A 217 -1.09 -0.80 2.02
N ASP A 218 -0.90 -1.95 2.68
CA ASP A 218 -1.92 -2.79 3.32
C ASP A 218 -3.14 -3.07 2.43
N LEU A 219 -2.90 -3.76 1.31
CA LEU A 219 -3.93 -4.24 0.41
C LEU A 219 -4.68 -5.41 1.07
N ARG A 220 -5.98 -5.26 1.26
CA ARG A 220 -6.85 -6.23 1.89
C ARG A 220 -8.05 -6.58 1.02
N LEU A 221 -8.59 -7.78 1.26
CA LEU A 221 -9.78 -8.32 0.62
C LEU A 221 -10.87 -8.57 1.65
N LEU A 222 -12.06 -8.05 1.38
CA LEU A 222 -13.28 -8.46 2.04
C LEU A 222 -13.84 -9.67 1.29
N SER A 223 -13.89 -10.81 1.97
CA SER A 223 -14.44 -12.05 1.41
C SER A 223 -15.36 -12.72 2.43
N ALA A 224 -16.29 -13.53 1.94
CA ALA A 224 -17.15 -14.35 2.78
C ALA A 224 -16.69 -15.81 2.75
N PRO A 225 -16.91 -16.58 3.84
CA PRO A 225 -16.66 -18.01 3.80
C PRO A 225 -17.54 -18.65 2.73
N ALA A 226 -16.98 -19.61 1.99
CA ALA A 226 -17.79 -20.47 1.15
C ALA A 226 -18.87 -21.12 2.02
N LEU A 227 -20.14 -20.98 1.61
CA LEU A 227 -21.25 -21.65 2.27
C LEU A 227 -20.99 -23.16 2.22
N LYS A 228 -20.55 -23.73 3.34
CA LYS A 228 -20.51 -25.18 3.50
C LYS A 228 -21.96 -25.65 3.48
N LEU A 229 -22.35 -26.33 2.40
CA LEU A 229 -23.61 -27.06 2.40
C LEU A 229 -23.58 -28.03 3.59
N PRO A 230 -24.70 -28.21 4.31
CA PRO A 230 -24.79 -29.24 5.33
C PRO A 230 -24.39 -30.59 4.70
N ALA A 231 -23.70 -31.43 5.47
CA ALA A 231 -23.33 -32.76 5.00
C ALA A 231 -24.56 -33.46 4.39
N PRO A 232 -24.43 -34.17 3.26
CA PRO A 232 -25.57 -34.86 2.67
C PRO A 232 -26.18 -35.75 3.75
N PHE A 233 -27.50 -35.66 3.90
CA PHE A 233 -28.22 -36.54 4.82
C PHE A 233 -27.87 -37.98 4.46
N SER A 234 -27.11 -38.64 5.33
CA SER A 234 -26.89 -40.08 5.24
C SER A 234 -28.25 -40.74 5.47
N GLN A 235 -28.87 -41.23 4.40
CA GLN A 235 -30.07 -42.06 4.46
C GLN A 235 -29.70 -43.49 4.84
#